data_AF-A0A1I5ZAJ2-F1
#
_entry.id   AF-A0A1I5ZAJ2-F1
#
_cell.length_a   1.000
_cell.length_b   1.000
_cell.length_c   1.000
_cell.angle_alpha   90.00
_cell.angle_beta   90.00
_cell.angle_gamma   90.00
#
_symmetry.space_group_name_H-M   'P 1'
#
loop_
_entity.id
_entity.type
_entity.pdbx_description
1 polymer ?
#
loop_
_entity_poly.entity_id
_entity_poly.type
_entity_poly.pdbx_seq_one_letter_code
_entity_poly.pdbx_strand_id
1 'polypeptide(L)'
;MRFHLPRRYRRKLLFPPGLLALAGLLWLGCLTVNLWQGKLSRKMIMQLVLLPKHLPLNQCNNYDAPQLMSVTELQAFRTWREASFLGNPVTDAREQERTIGLIQAMMADSAQDGGVRIRFASTARFKDLVFALDLMNREKVQKYRLDIHHGPVTLYAYTYARLRHIQYQTMESIY
;
A
#
# COMPACT_ATOMS: atom_id res chain seq x y z
N MET A 1 -50.49 -59.04 -47.09
CA MET A 1 -50.17 -57.60 -46.97
C MET A 1 -48.93 -57.45 -46.09
N ARG A 2 -47.81 -56.92 -46.61
CA ARG A 2 -46.57 -56.71 -45.84
C ARG A 2 -46.34 -55.22 -45.67
N PHE A 3 -46.33 -54.75 -44.42
CA PHE A 3 -46.06 -53.35 -44.07
C PHE A 3 -44.55 -53.07 -44.12
N HIS A 4 -44.13 -52.13 -44.96
CA HIS A 4 -42.75 -51.64 -44.99
C HIS A 4 -42.55 -50.57 -43.91
N LEU A 5 -41.73 -50.87 -42.90
CA LEU A 5 -41.30 -49.86 -41.92
C LEU A 5 -40.24 -48.93 -42.53
N PRO A 6 -40.31 -47.60 -42.28
CA PRO A 6 -39.36 -46.65 -42.83
C PRO A 6 -38.00 -46.80 -42.15
N ARG A 7 -37.00 -47.20 -42.94
CA ARG A 7 -35.59 -47.34 -42.53
C ARG A 7 -35.00 -45.97 -42.19
N ARG A 8 -34.94 -45.61 -40.90
CA ARG A 8 -34.26 -44.38 -40.44
C ARG A 8 -32.76 -44.45 -40.73
N TYR A 9 -32.29 -43.59 -41.62
CA TYR A 9 -30.87 -43.39 -41.92
C TYR A 9 -30.21 -42.63 -40.76
N ARG A 10 -29.56 -43.34 -39.83
CA ARG A 10 -28.66 -42.71 -38.84
C ARG A 10 -27.34 -42.37 -39.51
N ARG A 11 -27.17 -41.13 -39.98
CA ARG A 11 -25.84 -40.61 -40.31
C ARG A 11 -25.06 -40.45 -39.01
N LYS A 12 -23.93 -41.15 -38.87
CA LYS A 12 -22.95 -40.84 -37.82
C LYS A 12 -22.51 -39.39 -38.07
N LEU A 13 -22.87 -38.47 -37.18
CA LEU A 13 -22.30 -37.13 -37.15
C LEU A 13 -20.82 -37.27 -36.78
N LEU A 14 -20.01 -37.64 -37.77
CA LEU A 14 -18.59 -37.38 -37.76
C LEU A 14 -18.48 -35.87 -37.92
N PHE A 15 -18.18 -35.19 -36.81
CA PHE A 15 -17.84 -33.77 -36.87
C PHE A 15 -16.80 -33.59 -37.98
N PRO A 16 -16.99 -32.63 -38.90
CA PRO A 16 -16.05 -32.44 -39.99
C PRO A 16 -14.65 -32.25 -39.37
N PRO A 17 -13.62 -32.91 -39.91
CA PRO A 17 -12.29 -32.94 -39.30
C PRO A 17 -11.72 -31.53 -39.03
N GLY A 18 -12.15 -30.53 -39.79
CA GLY A 18 -11.80 -29.12 -39.57
C GLY A 18 -12.28 -28.53 -38.24
N LEU A 19 -13.45 -28.93 -37.71
CA LEU A 19 -13.93 -28.43 -36.41
C LEU A 19 -13.13 -29.00 -35.24
N LEU A 20 -12.71 -30.26 -35.33
CA LEU A 20 -11.84 -30.88 -34.33
C LEU A 20 -10.45 -30.24 -34.30
N ALA A 21 -9.90 -29.91 -35.47
CA ALA A 21 -8.64 -29.19 -35.57
C ALA A 21 -8.74 -27.79 -34.94
N LEU A 22 -9.84 -27.07 -35.17
CA LEU A 22 -10.11 -25.76 -34.55
C LEU A 22 -10.25 -25.85 -33.03
N ALA A 23 -11.00 -26.81 -32.52
CA ALA A 23 -11.14 -27.02 -31.08
C ALA A 23 -9.80 -27.38 -30.43
N GLY A 24 -8.98 -28.20 -31.09
CA GLY A 24 -7.62 -28.54 -30.64
C GLY A 24 -6.69 -27.34 -30.61
N LEU A 25 -6.69 -26.51 -31.66
CA LEU A 25 -5.93 -25.26 -31.72
C LEU A 25 -6.35 -24.27 -30.62
N LEU A 26 -7.65 -24.13 -30.39
CA LEU A 26 -8.19 -23.25 -29.33
C LEU A 26 -7.74 -23.73 -27.94
N TRP A 27 -7.76 -25.04 -27.72
CA TRP A 27 -7.34 -25.63 -26.44
C TRP A 27 -5.84 -25.49 -26.20
N LEU A 28 -5.02 -25.71 -27.23
CA LEU A 28 -3.56 -25.45 -27.20
C LEU A 28 -3.26 -23.96 -26.94
N GLY A 29 -4.02 -23.06 -27.56
CA GLY A 29 -3.94 -21.62 -27.29
C GLY A 29 -4.27 -21.28 -25.83
N CYS A 30 -5.28 -21.93 -25.25
CA CYS A 30 -5.66 -21.69 -23.86
C CYS A 30 -4.60 -22.20 -22.85
N LEU A 31 -4.03 -23.38 -23.10
CA LEU A 31 -2.97 -23.96 -22.25
C LEU A 31 -1.69 -23.12 -22.29
N THR A 32 -1.31 -22.60 -23.46
CA THR A 32 -0.13 -21.74 -23.59
C THR A 32 -0.31 -20.41 -22.88
N VAL A 33 -1.51 -19.80 -22.93
CA VAL A 33 -1.79 -18.57 -22.16
C VAL A 33 -1.69 -18.81 -20.64
N ASN A 34 -2.21 -19.93 -20.13
CA ASN A 34 -2.09 -20.26 -18.70
C ASN A 34 -0.65 -20.50 -18.25
N LEU A 35 0.20 -21.09 -19.08
CA LEU A 35 1.64 -21.22 -18.78
C LEU A 35 2.33 -19.86 -18.58
N TRP A 36 1.84 -18.82 -19.24
CA TRP A 36 2.42 -17.47 -19.19
C TRP A 36 1.81 -16.59 -18.09
N GLN A 37 0.66 -16.96 -17.52
CA GLN A 37 0.07 -16.25 -16.38
C GLN A 37 1.00 -16.20 -15.16
N GLY A 38 1.84 -17.23 -14.95
CA GLY A 38 2.87 -17.21 -13.90
C GLY A 38 3.96 -16.14 -14.09
N LYS A 39 4.19 -15.66 -15.32
CA LYS A 39 5.13 -14.57 -15.63
C LYS A 39 4.49 -13.19 -15.61
N LEU A 40 3.18 -13.09 -15.78
CA LEU A 40 2.42 -11.86 -15.66
C LEU A 40 2.19 -11.54 -14.17
N SER A 41 3.28 -11.25 -13.46
CA SER A 41 3.20 -10.70 -12.11
C SER A 41 2.50 -9.34 -12.18
N ARG A 42 1.42 -9.20 -11.43
CA ARG A 42 0.75 -7.91 -11.26
C ARG A 42 1.75 -6.95 -10.61
N LYS A 43 2.35 -6.06 -11.40
CA LYS A 43 3.22 -5.01 -10.87
C LYS A 43 2.33 -3.95 -10.21
N MET A 44 2.33 -3.93 -8.89
CA MET A 44 1.71 -2.83 -8.15
C MET A 44 2.68 -1.65 -8.21
N ILE A 45 2.25 -0.56 -8.85
CA ILE A 45 3.00 0.70 -8.86
C ILE A 45 2.41 1.57 -7.76
N MET A 46 3.21 1.92 -6.76
CA MET A 46 2.80 2.86 -5.72
C MET A 46 3.11 4.28 -6.18
N GLN A 47 2.07 5.08 -6.44
CA GLN A 47 2.23 6.49 -6.75
C GLN A 47 2.18 7.30 -5.44
N LEU A 48 3.30 7.90 -5.08
CA LEU A 48 3.39 8.85 -3.97
C LEU A 48 3.12 10.26 -4.53
N VAL A 49 2.00 10.86 -4.13
CA VAL A 49 1.70 12.25 -4.45
C VAL A 49 2.26 13.12 -3.33
N LEU A 50 3.37 13.82 -3.61
CA LEU A 50 3.98 14.78 -2.70
C LEU A 50 3.33 16.16 -2.91
N LEU A 51 3.09 16.88 -1.82
CA LEU A 51 2.59 18.26 -1.94
C LEU A 51 3.72 19.19 -2.43
N PRO A 52 3.42 20.18 -3.27
CA PRO A 52 4.38 21.20 -3.66
C PRO A 52 4.89 21.98 -2.44
N LYS A 53 6.21 22.22 -2.40
CA LYS A 53 6.93 22.91 -1.31
C LYS A 53 6.43 24.33 -1.01
N HIS A 54 5.75 24.97 -1.96
CA HIS A 54 5.37 26.39 -1.90
C HIS A 54 3.88 26.63 -1.67
N LEU A 55 3.08 25.61 -1.32
CA LEU A 55 1.69 25.88 -0.98
C LEU A 55 1.63 26.72 0.30
N PRO A 56 0.95 27.87 0.30
CA PRO A 56 0.71 28.62 1.52
C PRO A 56 -0.11 27.76 2.48
N LEU A 57 0.35 27.64 3.75
CA LEU A 57 -0.30 26.86 4.82
C LEU A 57 -1.82 27.12 4.89
N ASN A 58 -2.23 28.35 4.57
CA ASN A 58 -3.60 28.85 4.63
C ASN A 58 -4.57 28.18 3.63
N GLN A 59 -4.07 27.45 2.63
CA GLN A 59 -4.90 26.72 1.67
C GLN A 59 -4.99 25.21 1.96
N CYS A 60 -4.20 24.69 2.89
CA CYS A 60 -4.28 23.31 3.33
C CYS A 60 -5.18 23.19 4.56
N ASN A 61 -6.51 23.15 4.37
CA ASN A 61 -7.49 22.88 5.43
C ASN A 61 -7.33 21.51 6.12
N ASN A 62 -6.30 20.73 5.78
CA ASN A 62 -5.98 19.49 6.44
C ASN A 62 -5.03 19.76 7.62
N TYR A 63 -5.62 20.04 8.78
CA TYR A 63 -4.97 19.99 10.11
C TYR A 63 -4.36 18.60 10.46
N ASP A 64 -4.46 17.64 9.54
CA ASP A 64 -3.99 16.26 9.62
C ASP A 64 -2.65 16.03 8.90
N ALA A 65 -1.86 17.07 8.62
CA ALA A 65 -0.60 16.96 7.88
C ALA A 65 0.64 17.24 8.76
N PRO A 66 1.26 16.22 9.37
CA PRO A 66 2.44 16.37 10.23
C PRO A 66 3.59 17.14 9.57
N GLN A 67 3.77 16.99 8.26
CA GLN A 67 4.83 17.66 7.49
C GLN A 67 4.73 19.20 7.47
N LEU A 68 3.57 19.78 7.78
CA LEU A 68 3.38 21.23 7.87
C LEU A 68 3.51 21.75 9.31
N MET A 69 3.57 20.85 10.28
CA MET A 69 3.67 21.18 11.70
C MET A 69 5.12 21.50 12.05
N SER A 70 5.30 22.47 12.94
CA SER A 70 6.58 22.70 13.61
C SER A 70 6.99 21.46 14.41
N VAL A 71 8.28 21.33 14.71
CA VAL A 71 8.81 20.19 15.49
C VAL A 71 8.09 20.04 16.84
N THR A 72 7.74 21.15 17.49
CA THR A 72 7.02 21.18 18.77
C THR A 72 5.58 20.69 18.64
N GLU A 73 4.84 21.15 17.63
CA GLU A 73 3.49 20.66 17.34
C GLU A 73 3.50 19.18 16.99
N LEU A 74 4.51 18.73 16.24
CA LEU A 74 4.66 17.34 15.86
C LEU A 74 4.92 16.45 17.08
N GLN A 75 5.72 16.89 18.05
CA GLN A 75 5.89 16.17 19.32
C GLN A 75 4.60 16.11 20.14
N ALA A 76 3.81 17.18 20.18
CA ALA A 76 2.53 17.21 20.89
C ALA A 76 1.42 16.43 20.17
N PHE A 77 1.55 16.19 18.87
CA PHE A 77 0.55 15.56 18.03
C PHE A 77 0.17 14.14 18.51
N ARG A 78 1.18 13.32 18.85
CA ARG A 78 1.03 11.91 19.28
C ARG A 78 2.19 11.46 20.15
N THR A 79 1.97 10.41 20.92
CA THR A 79 3.06 9.65 21.54
C THR A 79 3.77 8.83 20.46
N TRP A 80 4.93 9.32 20.01
CA TRP A 80 5.68 8.68 18.93
C TRP A 80 6.55 7.54 19.43
N ARG A 81 6.41 6.37 18.81
CA ARG A 81 7.38 5.28 18.87
C ARG A 81 8.35 5.43 17.70
N GLU A 82 9.64 5.26 17.94
CA GLU A 82 10.66 5.52 16.92
C GLU A 82 11.29 4.23 16.39
N ALA A 83 11.53 4.22 15.08
CA ALA A 83 12.40 3.28 14.38
C ALA A 83 13.32 4.08 13.45
N SER A 84 14.53 3.56 13.19
CA SER A 84 15.48 4.27 12.35
C SER A 84 16.31 3.33 11.48
N PHE A 85 16.34 3.61 10.19
CA PHE A 85 17.19 2.93 9.22
C PHE A 85 18.47 3.75 9.00
N LEU A 86 19.61 3.12 9.23
CA LEU A 86 20.92 3.78 9.18
C LEU A 86 21.68 3.44 7.91
N GLY A 87 21.23 2.45 7.13
CA GLY A 87 21.92 1.97 5.93
C GLY A 87 22.91 0.84 6.20
N ASN A 88 22.98 0.35 7.43
CA ASN A 88 23.79 -0.81 7.77
C ASN A 88 22.92 -2.09 7.67
N PRO A 89 23.27 -3.06 6.81
CA PRO A 89 22.45 -4.24 6.56
C PRO A 89 22.04 -5.04 7.80
N VAL A 90 22.95 -5.15 8.79
CA VAL A 90 22.73 -5.99 9.98
C VAL A 90 21.82 -5.28 10.97
N THR A 91 22.06 -3.99 11.22
CA THR A 91 21.20 -3.22 12.13
C THR A 91 19.83 -2.99 11.52
N ASP A 92 19.77 -2.68 10.22
CA ASP A 92 18.52 -2.41 9.52
C ASP A 92 17.63 -3.66 9.50
N ALA A 93 18.18 -4.88 9.39
CA ALA A 93 17.38 -6.11 9.47
C ALA A 93 16.65 -6.26 10.81
N ARG A 94 17.31 -5.92 11.93
CA ARG A 94 16.68 -5.91 13.26
C ARG A 94 15.67 -4.77 13.39
N GLU A 95 15.99 -3.61 12.84
CA GLU A 95 15.06 -2.46 12.83
C GLU A 95 13.82 -2.74 11.97
N GLN A 96 13.90 -3.57 10.93
CA GLN A 96 12.71 -4.05 10.20
C GLN A 96 11.77 -4.85 11.10
N GLU A 97 12.27 -5.86 11.83
CA GLU A 97 11.47 -6.65 12.77
C GLU A 97 10.85 -5.78 13.86
N ARG A 98 11.64 -4.85 14.41
CA ARG A 98 11.17 -3.88 15.39
C ARG A 98 10.06 -2.99 14.82
N THR A 99 10.24 -2.48 13.60
CA THR A 99 9.25 -1.61 12.94
C THR A 99 7.93 -2.35 12.72
N ILE A 100 7.96 -3.63 12.35
CA ILE A 100 6.77 -4.48 12.24
C ILE A 100 6.04 -4.53 13.60
N GLY A 101 6.77 -4.85 14.67
CA GLY A 101 6.18 -4.91 16.01
C GLY A 101 5.61 -3.58 16.48
N LEU A 102 6.28 -2.45 16.19
CA LEU A 102 5.79 -1.12 16.54
C LEU A 102 4.48 -0.77 15.84
N ILE A 103 4.38 -1.06 14.53
CA ILE A 103 3.17 -0.81 13.74
C ILE A 103 2.03 -1.72 14.19
N GLN A 104 2.29 -3.00 14.41
CA GLN A 104 1.28 -3.93 14.92
C GLN A 104 0.77 -3.50 16.30
N ALA A 105 1.68 -3.12 17.19
CA ALA A 105 1.32 -2.63 18.51
C ALA A 105 0.62 -1.25 18.49
N MET A 106 0.83 -0.43 17.46
CA MET A 106 0.08 0.80 17.24
C MET A 106 -1.34 0.49 16.74
N MET A 107 -1.49 -0.50 15.85
CA MET A 107 -2.79 -0.91 15.31
C MET A 107 -3.65 -1.66 16.31
N ALA A 108 -3.04 -2.40 17.23
CA ALA A 108 -3.72 -3.10 18.32
C ALA A 108 -4.15 -2.17 19.47
N ASP A 109 -3.67 -0.92 19.49
CA ASP A 109 -3.95 0.04 20.54
C ASP A 109 -5.40 0.55 20.44
N SER A 110 -6.21 0.23 21.45
CA SER A 110 -7.62 0.63 21.51
C SER A 110 -7.80 2.12 21.75
N ALA A 111 -6.80 2.82 22.31
CA ALA A 111 -6.84 4.26 22.52
C ALA A 111 -6.74 5.06 21.21
N GLN A 112 -6.24 4.43 20.13
CA GLN A 112 -6.02 5.03 18.81
C GLN A 112 -5.17 6.31 18.83
N ASP A 113 -4.36 6.54 19.86
CA ASP A 113 -3.51 7.73 20.05
C ASP A 113 -2.02 7.45 19.83
N GLY A 114 -1.69 6.26 19.32
CA GLY A 114 -0.34 5.87 18.94
C GLY A 114 0.12 6.47 17.61
N GLY A 115 1.41 6.79 17.55
CA GLY A 115 2.10 7.10 16.31
C GLY A 115 3.43 6.36 16.22
N VAL A 116 3.85 6.01 15.01
CA VAL A 116 5.18 5.49 14.71
C VAL A 116 5.90 6.44 13.77
N ARG A 117 7.13 6.78 14.12
CA ARG A 117 8.04 7.63 13.36
C ARG A 117 9.21 6.79 12.87
N ILE A 118 9.33 6.66 11.55
CA ILE A 118 10.38 5.87 10.92
C ILE A 118 11.33 6.83 10.23
N ARG A 119 12.54 6.98 10.77
CA ARG A 119 13.58 7.88 10.23
C ARG A 119 14.52 7.14 9.29
N PHE A 120 14.84 7.76 8.18
CA PHE A 120 15.81 7.26 7.20
C PHE A 120 17.02 8.19 7.19
N ALA A 121 18.16 7.69 7.66
CA ALA A 121 19.42 8.40 7.56
C ALA A 121 19.77 8.67 6.08
N SER A 122 20.66 9.62 5.81
CA SER A 122 21.14 9.89 4.44
C SER A 122 21.83 8.69 3.80
N THR A 123 22.34 7.76 4.60
CA THR A 123 22.95 6.49 4.19
C THR A 123 21.97 5.33 4.09
N ALA A 124 20.69 5.52 4.49
CA ALA A 124 19.67 4.48 4.40
C ALA A 124 19.42 4.07 2.95
N ARG A 125 19.12 2.79 2.72
CA ARG A 125 18.92 2.29 1.35
C ARG A 125 17.48 2.47 0.95
N PHE A 126 17.25 2.71 -0.34
CA PHE A 126 15.91 2.86 -0.89
C PHE A 126 14.98 1.68 -0.57
N LYS A 127 15.52 0.45 -0.52
CA LYS A 127 14.74 -0.75 -0.16
C LYS A 127 14.12 -0.68 1.25
N ASP A 128 14.73 0.06 2.17
CA ASP A 128 14.25 0.19 3.54
C ASP A 128 13.03 1.12 3.59
N LEU A 129 13.00 2.15 2.74
CA LEU A 129 11.80 2.97 2.50
C LEU A 129 10.68 2.16 1.82
N VAL A 130 11.01 1.39 0.79
CA VAL A 130 10.04 0.53 0.09
C VAL A 130 9.43 -0.48 1.08
N PHE A 131 10.25 -1.09 1.92
CA PHE A 131 9.80 -1.97 3.00
C PHE A 131 8.79 -1.27 3.91
N ALA A 132 9.09 -0.05 4.38
CA ALA A 132 8.21 0.67 5.28
C ALA A 132 6.85 1.01 4.62
N LEU A 133 6.86 1.38 3.34
CA LEU A 133 5.64 1.65 2.57
C LEU A 133 4.82 0.38 2.31
N ASP A 134 5.47 -0.72 1.96
CA ASP A 134 4.83 -2.02 1.79
C ASP A 134 4.21 -2.51 3.11
N LEU A 135 4.91 -2.29 4.22
CA LEU A 135 4.41 -2.59 5.56
C LEU A 135 3.12 -1.81 5.87
N MET A 136 3.03 -0.52 5.50
CA MET A 136 1.79 0.24 5.69
C MET A 136 0.62 -0.40 4.94
N ASN A 137 0.85 -0.85 3.70
CA ASN A 137 -0.18 -1.52 2.90
C ASN A 137 -0.57 -2.88 3.49
N ARG A 138 0.42 -3.68 3.90
CA ARG A 138 0.21 -5.02 4.46
C ARG A 138 -0.58 -4.99 5.77
N GLU A 139 -0.21 -4.09 6.68
CA GLU A 139 -0.87 -3.91 7.98
C GLU A 139 -2.12 -3.00 7.90
N LYS A 140 -2.54 -2.61 6.68
CA LYS A 140 -3.71 -1.77 6.40
C LYS A 140 -3.70 -0.44 7.17
N VAL A 141 -2.53 0.16 7.34
CA VAL A 141 -2.37 1.48 7.95
C VAL A 141 -2.94 2.53 6.99
N GLN A 142 -4.05 3.15 7.38
CA GLN A 142 -4.77 4.09 6.51
C GLN A 142 -4.18 5.51 6.52
N LYS A 143 -3.51 5.89 7.62
CA LYS A 143 -2.93 7.22 7.81
C LYS A 143 -1.42 7.12 7.97
N TYR A 144 -0.72 7.48 6.89
CA TYR A 144 0.72 7.70 6.92
C TYR A 144 1.12 8.84 5.98
N ARG A 145 2.25 9.49 6.27
CA ARG A 145 2.80 10.62 5.52
C ARG A 145 4.31 10.53 5.47
N LEU A 146 4.88 10.72 4.28
CA LEU A 146 6.32 10.80 4.08
C LEU A 146 6.75 12.26 4.06
N ASP A 147 7.60 12.63 5.01
CA ASP A 147 8.24 13.93 5.08
C ASP A 147 9.65 13.83 4.49
N ILE A 148 9.84 14.56 3.40
CA ILE A 148 11.13 14.73 2.72
C ILE A 148 11.66 16.16 2.87
N HIS A 149 10.89 17.04 3.51
CA HIS A 149 11.23 18.45 3.66
C HIS A 149 12.14 18.67 4.86
N HIS A 150 11.87 17.97 5.95
CA HIS A 150 12.72 17.99 7.14
C HIS A 150 13.68 16.81 7.11
N GLY A 151 14.97 17.10 7.35
CA GLY A 151 15.98 16.06 7.53
C GLY A 151 15.98 15.53 8.97
N PRO A 152 16.16 14.21 9.18
CA PRO A 152 16.21 13.14 8.18
C PRO A 152 14.83 12.84 7.57
N VAL A 153 14.81 12.25 6.36
CA VAL A 153 13.56 11.80 5.72
C VAL A 153 12.81 10.91 6.69
N THR A 154 11.54 11.19 6.91
CA THR A 154 10.77 10.54 7.98
C THR A 154 9.40 10.11 7.48
N LEU A 155 9.05 8.85 7.68
CA LEU A 155 7.70 8.33 7.46
C LEU A 155 6.95 8.32 8.80
N TYR A 156 5.87 9.07 8.86
CA TYR A 156 4.95 9.12 10.00
C TYR A 156 3.76 8.20 9.72
N ALA A 157 3.48 7.27 10.61
CA ALA A 157 2.28 6.43 10.62
C ALA A 157 1.52 6.68 11.92
N TYR A 158 0.19 6.81 11.87
CA TYR A 158 -0.58 7.16 13.07
C TYR A 158 -2.04 6.71 12.95
N THR A 159 -2.72 6.56 14.08
CA THR A 159 -4.12 6.16 14.17
C THR A 159 -5.08 7.36 14.28
N TYR A 160 -6.37 7.09 14.08
CA TYR A 160 -7.43 8.09 13.87
C TYR A 160 -7.84 8.91 15.10
N ALA A 161 -7.18 8.80 16.27
CA ALA A 161 -7.61 9.53 17.46
C ALA A 161 -7.97 10.98 17.13
N ARG A 162 -9.13 11.40 17.64
CA ARG A 162 -9.57 12.79 17.62
C ARG A 162 -8.37 13.63 18.03
N LEU A 163 -7.97 14.57 17.18
CA LEU A 163 -6.91 15.54 17.47
C LEU A 163 -7.11 15.99 18.93
N ARG A 164 -6.15 15.70 19.82
CA ARG A 164 -6.15 16.33 21.15
C ARG A 164 -6.12 17.82 20.82
N HIS A 165 -7.20 18.50 21.14
CA HIS A 165 -7.45 19.90 20.86
C HIS A 165 -6.15 20.71 20.93
N ILE A 166 -5.51 20.98 19.78
CA ILE A 166 -4.69 22.18 19.62
C ILE A 166 -5.71 23.32 19.42
N GLN A 167 -6.56 23.52 20.42
CA GLN A 167 -7.38 24.70 20.60
C GLN A 167 -6.81 25.38 21.83
N TYR A 168 -5.67 26.04 21.75
CA TYR A 168 -5.39 27.22 22.58
C TYR A 168 -4.30 28.03 21.86
N GLN A 169 -4.52 29.34 21.76
CA GLN A 169 -3.61 30.39 21.30
C GLN A 169 -3.58 30.78 19.81
N THR A 170 -4.72 31.16 19.24
CA THR A 170 -4.70 32.14 18.12
C THR A 170 -5.86 33.14 18.14
N MET A 171 -6.56 33.28 19.27
CA MET A 171 -7.67 34.24 19.43
C MET A 171 -7.57 35.21 20.61
N GLU A 172 -6.46 35.24 21.36
CA GLU A 172 -6.28 36.19 22.48
C GLU A 172 -5.20 37.27 22.25
N SER A 173 -4.79 37.54 21.00
CA SER A 173 -3.89 38.70 20.72
C SER A 173 -4.52 39.77 19.82
N ILE A 174 -5.85 39.81 19.74
CA ILE A 174 -6.58 40.91 19.10
C ILE A 174 -7.74 41.29 20.01
N TYR A 175 -7.45 41.83 21.20
CA TYR A 175 -8.27 42.81 21.91
C TYR A 175 -7.36 43.60 22.87
#